data_AF-A0A6I3D9E7-F1
#
_entry.id   AF-A0A6I3D9E7-F1
#
_cell.length_a   1.000
_cell.length_b   1.000
_cell.length_c   1.000
_cell.angle_alpha   90.00
_cell.angle_beta   90.00
_cell.angle_gamma   90.00
#
_symmetry.space_group_name_H-M   'P 1'
#
loop_
_entity.id
_entity.type
_entity.pdbx_description
1 polymer ?
#
loop_
_entity_poly.entity_id
_entity_poly.type
_entity_poly.pdbx_seq_one_letter_code
_entity_poly.pdbx_strand_id
1 'polypeptide(L)'
;MTPPREGFKALFDPRGVVVAGASTHPGKFGFVALHNILSQGYAGEVYATNRDGGSILGIETVPSIDDLPSDAVVDLVFVCTPASGNEDLLRACFRRGIRAAFVTSAGYGESGEDGRIAEQRLVALADELGILLAGPNGQGVVSTPSRLCAQIVAPYPPAGRIGVASQSGNFVSSFLNYAYQTGVGISRAVSAGNAAALTVPDLLDFYASDDETDVSLAYVEGIADGRAFAERIRVVAEQKPLVLLKGGSTSGGQRAAASHTGALATDDRIFDGAVRQAGATRAANVEEAFEAAATFATQPLPKGPRVGVITTAGGWGVVTADAITRSSLELAILPDALRDAIDLLLPPRWSRNNPIDLAGGETRDTIPEILSLVAQEPSIDAIIYLGLGIQSNQATLMRNGSFYPDHGIERIVDYHERQDRRFAEAAAEISLAFGKPILTATELAIADPNNAGPRTVRETGKLCYASSNRAVSALEHLWQHARWRKQHGLI
;
A
#
# COMPACT_ATOMS: atom_id res chain seq x y z
N MET A 1 -19.57 15.38 -10.01
CA MET A 1 -18.94 15.30 -11.36
C MET A 1 -17.48 14.99 -11.12
N THR A 2 -16.90 13.98 -11.77
CA THR A 2 -15.48 13.62 -11.54
C THR A 2 -14.58 14.81 -11.92
N PRO A 3 -13.59 15.20 -11.10
CA PRO A 3 -12.71 16.31 -11.43
C PRO A 3 -11.91 16.07 -12.72
N PRO A 4 -11.56 17.12 -13.48
CA PRO A 4 -10.83 16.97 -14.72
C PRO A 4 -9.41 16.40 -14.50
N ARG A 5 -8.95 15.55 -15.43
CA ARG A 5 -7.61 14.91 -15.37
C ARG A 5 -6.45 15.90 -15.19
N GLU A 6 -6.57 17.11 -15.75
CA GLU A 6 -5.55 18.16 -15.61
C GLU A 6 -5.32 18.57 -14.15
N GLY A 7 -6.37 18.58 -13.32
CA GLY A 7 -6.25 18.86 -11.89
C GLY A 7 -5.46 17.79 -11.15
N PHE A 8 -5.70 16.51 -11.46
CA PHE A 8 -4.94 15.40 -10.87
C PHE A 8 -3.48 15.39 -11.32
N LYS A 9 -3.21 15.78 -12.58
CA LYS A 9 -1.83 15.99 -13.05
C LYS A 9 -1.15 17.10 -12.24
N ALA A 10 -1.82 18.22 -12.00
CA ALA A 10 -1.28 19.28 -11.15
C ALA A 10 -1.08 18.83 -9.69
N LEU A 11 -1.92 17.94 -9.15
CA LEU A 11 -1.81 17.45 -7.78
C LEU A 11 -0.63 16.47 -7.59
N PHE A 12 -0.43 15.55 -8.53
CA PHE A 12 0.52 14.45 -8.37
C PHE A 12 1.77 14.54 -9.23
N ASP A 13 1.68 15.18 -10.40
CA ASP A 13 2.80 15.39 -11.32
C ASP A 13 2.97 16.88 -11.67
N PRO A 14 3.02 17.77 -10.65
CA PRO A 14 3.24 19.19 -10.89
C PRO A 14 4.59 19.44 -11.55
N ARG A 15 4.70 20.51 -12.34
CA ARG A 15 5.99 21.03 -12.82
C ARG A 15 6.71 21.83 -11.74
N GLY A 16 5.96 22.40 -10.80
CA GLY A 16 6.49 23.05 -9.62
C GLY A 16 5.47 23.18 -8.50
N VAL A 17 5.99 23.29 -7.28
CA VAL A 17 5.21 23.34 -6.04
C VAL A 17 5.59 24.57 -5.25
N VAL A 18 4.60 25.23 -4.65
CA VAL A 18 4.84 26.29 -3.66
C VAL A 18 4.32 25.88 -2.28
N VAL A 19 5.19 25.93 -1.27
CA VAL A 19 4.81 25.73 0.14
C VAL A 19 4.39 27.05 0.75
N ALA A 20 3.09 27.24 0.96
CA ALA A 20 2.55 28.46 1.56
C ALA A 20 2.58 28.37 3.09
N GLY A 21 3.25 29.33 3.75
CA GLY A 21 3.45 29.29 5.21
C GLY A 21 4.68 28.47 5.62
N ALA A 22 5.73 28.48 4.79
CA ALA A 22 7.04 27.97 5.17
C ALA A 22 7.60 28.75 6.37
N SER A 23 8.44 28.11 7.17
CA SER A 23 8.93 28.64 8.43
C SER A 23 10.36 28.17 8.70
N THR A 24 11.18 29.00 9.33
CA THR A 24 12.52 28.62 9.81
C THR A 24 12.47 27.74 11.06
N HIS A 25 11.34 27.72 11.78
CA HIS A 25 11.15 26.88 12.94
C HIS A 25 10.93 25.41 12.53
N PRO A 26 11.80 24.46 12.94
CA PRO A 26 11.80 23.09 12.43
C PRO A 26 10.56 22.27 12.80
N GLY A 27 9.90 22.61 13.91
CA GLY A 27 8.66 21.94 14.32
C GLY A 27 7.38 22.42 13.61
N LYS A 28 7.43 23.42 12.72
CA LYS A 28 6.22 23.87 12.00
C LYS A 28 6.02 23.06 10.71
N PHE A 29 4.77 22.76 10.41
CA PHE A 29 4.41 21.95 9.23
C PHE A 29 4.93 22.49 7.90
N GLY A 30 4.98 23.81 7.71
CA GLY A 30 5.56 24.41 6.51
C GLY A 30 7.06 24.14 6.36
N PHE A 31 7.83 24.05 7.46
CA PHE A 31 9.23 23.59 7.39
C PHE A 31 9.30 22.12 6.98
N VAL A 32 8.51 21.27 7.63
CA VAL A 32 8.51 19.82 7.39
C VAL A 32 8.14 19.49 5.95
N ALA A 33 7.10 20.13 5.40
CA ALA A 33 6.70 19.93 4.01
C ALA A 33 7.78 20.35 3.02
N LEU A 34 8.37 21.54 3.21
CA LEU A 34 9.46 22.01 2.35
C LEU A 34 10.68 21.08 2.43
N HIS A 35 11.05 20.66 3.65
CA HIS A 35 12.11 19.68 3.87
C HIS A 35 11.84 18.37 3.14
N ASN A 36 10.62 17.84 3.25
CA ASN A 36 10.27 16.55 2.65
C ASN A 36 10.27 16.61 1.12
N ILE A 37 9.77 17.68 0.51
CA ILE A 37 9.83 17.88 -0.94
C ILE A 37 11.29 17.91 -1.43
N LEU A 38 12.15 18.69 -0.76
CA LEU A 38 13.55 18.86 -1.16
C LEU A 38 14.38 17.59 -0.92
N SER A 39 14.22 16.95 0.25
CA SER A 39 15.04 15.79 0.67
C SER A 39 14.78 14.54 -0.16
N GLN A 40 13.60 14.41 -0.78
CA GLN A 40 13.25 13.27 -1.63
C GLN A 40 13.60 13.50 -3.11
N GLY A 41 14.21 14.63 -3.44
CA GLY A 41 14.71 14.91 -4.79
C GLY A 41 13.59 15.12 -5.80
N TYR A 42 12.52 15.82 -5.40
CA TYR A 42 11.47 16.28 -6.31
C TYR A 42 12.09 17.00 -7.52
N ALA A 43 11.66 16.61 -8.72
CA ALA A 43 12.32 17.02 -9.96
C ALA A 43 11.85 18.39 -10.49
N GLY A 44 10.71 18.88 -10.00
CA GLY A 44 10.14 20.16 -10.40
C GLY A 44 10.68 21.35 -9.61
N GLU A 45 10.21 22.54 -9.96
CA GLU A 45 10.57 23.77 -9.25
C GLU A 45 9.94 23.82 -7.85
N VAL A 46 10.68 24.34 -6.87
CA VAL A 46 10.21 24.46 -5.48
C VAL A 46 10.28 25.91 -5.04
N TYR A 47 9.13 26.42 -4.62
CA TYR A 47 8.98 27.76 -4.09
C TYR A 47 8.41 27.71 -2.67
N ALA A 48 8.55 28.80 -1.93
CA ALA A 48 8.02 28.88 -0.59
C ALA A 48 7.59 30.32 -0.26
N THR A 49 6.52 30.46 0.52
CA THR A 49 6.11 31.76 1.06
C THR A 49 6.33 31.84 2.56
N ASN A 50 6.83 32.98 3.02
CA ASN A 50 6.98 33.33 4.43
C ASN A 50 6.81 34.85 4.57
N ARG A 51 5.93 35.29 5.47
CA ARG A 51 5.63 36.72 5.67
C ARG A 51 6.86 37.53 6.08
N ASP A 52 7.77 36.92 6.83
CA ASP A 52 9.00 37.57 7.31
C ASP A 52 10.15 37.45 6.30
N GLY A 53 9.94 36.76 5.18
CA GLY A 53 10.95 36.47 4.17
C GLY A 53 12.08 35.55 4.67
N GLY A 54 13.18 35.56 3.91
CA GLY A 54 14.42 34.84 4.23
C GLY A 54 14.60 33.53 3.45
N SER A 55 15.73 32.86 3.71
CA SER A 55 16.12 31.61 3.06
C SER A 55 15.81 30.41 3.96
N ILE A 56 15.12 29.40 3.44
CA ILE A 56 14.80 28.17 4.17
C ILE A 56 15.27 26.99 3.34
N LEU A 57 16.23 26.21 3.86
CA LEU A 57 16.82 25.05 3.16
C LEU A 57 17.37 25.40 1.76
N GLY A 58 17.87 26.63 1.59
CA GLY A 58 18.39 27.14 0.32
C GLY A 58 17.32 27.69 -0.65
N ILE A 59 16.04 27.69 -0.26
CA ILE A 59 14.95 28.31 -1.01
C ILE A 59 14.69 29.71 -0.46
N GLU A 60 14.89 30.72 -1.31
CA GLU A 60 14.49 32.10 -0.98
C GLU A 60 12.97 32.19 -0.95
N THR A 61 12.44 32.67 0.17
CA THR A 61 10.99 32.81 0.36
C THR A 61 10.50 34.20 -0.03
N VAL A 62 9.26 34.25 -0.52
CA VAL A 62 8.56 35.50 -0.82
C VAL A 62 7.39 35.73 0.15
N PRO A 63 6.97 36.99 0.40
CA PRO A 63 5.90 37.28 1.36
C PRO A 63 4.53 36.70 0.98
N SER A 64 4.23 36.64 -0.32
CA SER A 64 2.96 36.13 -0.85
C SER A 64 3.10 35.39 -2.17
N ILE A 65 2.05 34.69 -2.59
CA ILE A 65 2.01 33.99 -3.89
C ILE A 65 2.12 34.95 -5.07
N ASP A 66 1.60 36.18 -4.95
CA ASP A 66 1.68 37.18 -6.01
C ASP A 66 3.12 37.68 -6.24
N ASP A 67 4.00 37.54 -5.23
CA ASP A 67 5.41 37.97 -5.26
C ASP A 67 6.35 36.92 -5.87
N LEU A 68 5.84 35.75 -6.27
CA LEU A 68 6.64 34.75 -6.98
C LEU A 68 7.20 35.32 -8.31
N PRO A 69 8.39 34.88 -8.76
CA PRO A 69 8.98 35.32 -10.03
C PRO A 69 8.00 35.21 -11.20
N SER A 70 7.96 36.17 -12.12
CA SER A 70 6.95 36.19 -13.20
C SER A 70 6.98 34.97 -14.13
N ASP A 71 8.13 34.30 -14.21
CA ASP A 71 8.40 33.09 -14.97
C ASP A 71 8.25 31.80 -14.15
N ALA A 72 7.88 31.90 -12.87
CA ALA A 72 7.74 30.75 -11.99
C ALA A 72 6.71 29.73 -12.52
N VAL A 73 7.11 28.47 -12.63
CA VAL A 73 6.23 27.39 -13.06
C VAL A 73 5.70 26.66 -11.83
N VAL A 74 4.44 26.90 -11.49
CA VAL A 74 3.81 26.31 -10.30
C VAL A 74 2.42 25.77 -10.65
N ASP A 75 2.19 24.50 -10.35
CA ASP A 75 0.91 23.83 -10.60
C ASP A 75 0.18 23.47 -9.31
N LEU A 76 0.93 23.28 -8.21
CA LEU A 76 0.44 22.89 -6.88
C LEU A 76 0.86 23.89 -5.80
N VAL A 77 -0.11 24.29 -4.97
CA VAL A 77 0.18 24.92 -3.67
C VAL A 77 -0.04 23.94 -2.52
N PHE A 78 0.93 23.86 -1.61
CA PHE A 78 0.82 23.13 -0.35
C PHE A 78 0.62 24.12 0.80
N VAL A 79 -0.58 24.16 1.39
CA VAL A 79 -1.02 25.24 2.29
C VAL A 79 -0.84 24.85 3.75
N CYS A 80 0.06 25.54 4.45
CA CYS A 80 0.31 25.42 5.89
C CYS A 80 -0.03 26.70 6.67
N THR A 81 -0.87 27.58 6.11
CA THR A 81 -1.32 28.84 6.73
C THR A 81 -2.54 28.64 7.63
N PRO A 82 -2.88 29.58 8.54
CA PRO A 82 -4.13 29.54 9.28
C PRO A 82 -5.35 29.57 8.36
N ALA A 83 -6.44 28.89 8.74
CA ALA A 83 -7.67 28.77 7.94
C ALA A 83 -8.23 30.12 7.44
N SER A 84 -8.11 31.17 8.25
CA SER A 84 -8.59 32.52 7.93
C SER A 84 -7.91 33.18 6.73
N GLY A 85 -6.73 32.72 6.32
CA GLY A 85 -6.00 33.27 5.16
C GLY A 85 -6.14 32.44 3.88
N ASN A 86 -6.77 31.27 3.95
CA ASN A 86 -6.73 30.30 2.84
C ASN A 86 -7.58 30.73 1.64
N GLU A 87 -8.69 31.44 1.83
CA GLU A 87 -9.51 31.94 0.71
C GLU A 87 -8.75 32.96 -0.15
N ASP A 88 -8.11 33.95 0.48
CA ASP A 88 -7.28 34.94 -0.23
C ASP A 88 -6.09 34.29 -0.93
N LEU A 89 -5.50 33.28 -0.29
CA LEU A 89 -4.41 32.49 -0.86
C LEU A 89 -4.87 31.75 -2.13
N LEU A 90 -6.04 31.12 -2.14
CA LEU A 90 -6.58 30.46 -3.33
C LEU A 90 -6.86 31.45 -4.47
N ARG A 91 -7.37 32.65 -4.16
CA ARG A 91 -7.53 33.71 -5.17
C ARG A 91 -6.19 34.13 -5.79
N ALA A 92 -5.13 34.23 -5.00
CA ALA A 92 -3.78 34.50 -5.50
C ALA A 92 -3.25 33.34 -6.36
N CYS A 93 -3.47 32.09 -5.93
CA CYS A 93 -3.11 30.90 -6.69
C CYS A 93 -3.79 30.88 -8.07
N PHE A 94 -5.09 31.19 -8.13
CA PHE A 94 -5.83 31.30 -9.38
C PHE A 94 -5.25 32.35 -10.33
N ARG A 95 -4.92 33.55 -9.83
CA ARG A 95 -4.29 34.61 -10.64
C ARG A 95 -2.94 34.18 -11.23
N ARG A 96 -2.21 33.32 -10.52
CA ARG A 96 -0.92 32.73 -10.96
C ARG A 96 -1.08 31.46 -11.80
N GLY A 97 -2.32 31.03 -12.06
CA GLY A 97 -2.61 29.86 -12.88
C GLY A 97 -2.41 28.51 -12.18
N ILE A 98 -2.17 28.49 -10.86
CA ILE A 98 -2.05 27.28 -10.06
C ILE A 98 -3.38 26.52 -10.11
N ARG A 99 -3.34 25.21 -10.39
CA ARG A 99 -4.52 24.39 -10.68
C ARG A 99 -4.90 23.43 -9.56
N ALA A 100 -3.98 23.13 -8.64
CA ALA A 100 -4.22 22.26 -7.51
C ALA A 100 -3.78 22.90 -6.19
N ALA A 101 -4.51 22.58 -5.12
CA ALA A 101 -4.18 22.99 -3.77
C ALA A 101 -4.35 21.81 -2.82
N PHE A 102 -3.37 21.61 -1.93
CA PHE A 102 -3.53 20.76 -0.76
C PHE A 102 -3.58 21.62 0.49
N VAL A 103 -4.69 21.57 1.24
CA VAL A 103 -4.84 22.34 2.48
C VAL A 103 -4.59 21.46 3.69
N THR A 104 -3.48 21.69 4.39
CA THR A 104 -3.16 20.94 5.62
C THR A 104 -3.90 21.50 6.84
N SER A 105 -4.32 22.76 6.77
CA SER A 105 -4.88 23.50 7.90
C SER A 105 -6.13 22.82 8.46
N ALA A 106 -6.20 22.68 9.77
CA ALA A 106 -7.42 22.39 10.51
C ALA A 106 -8.19 23.70 10.80
N GLY A 107 -9.31 23.61 11.51
CA GLY A 107 -10.22 24.72 11.81
C GLY A 107 -11.50 24.71 10.95
N TYR A 108 -11.83 23.59 10.31
CA TYR A 108 -12.92 23.48 9.33
C TYR A 108 -14.06 22.58 9.86
N GLY A 109 -14.64 21.69 9.06
CA GLY A 109 -15.84 20.92 9.43
C GLY A 109 -15.72 20.12 10.73
N GLU A 110 -14.50 19.79 11.16
CA GLU A 110 -14.19 19.13 12.42
C GLU A 110 -14.26 20.05 13.66
N SER A 111 -14.27 21.37 13.45
CA SER A 111 -14.24 22.40 14.49
C SER A 111 -15.62 22.99 14.85
N GLY A 112 -16.71 22.34 14.42
CA GLY A 112 -18.09 22.75 14.71
C GLY A 112 -18.74 23.59 13.61
N GLU A 113 -19.80 24.32 13.94
CA GLU A 113 -20.66 25.01 12.95
C GLU A 113 -19.92 26.10 12.16
N ASP A 114 -19.18 26.97 12.84
CA ASP A 114 -18.40 28.03 12.17
C ASP A 114 -17.36 27.44 11.22
N GLY A 115 -16.74 26.34 11.63
CA GLY A 115 -15.79 25.60 10.80
C GLY A 115 -16.43 24.93 9.58
N ARG A 116 -17.66 24.41 9.70
CA ARG A 116 -18.45 23.92 8.57
C ARG A 116 -18.79 25.02 7.58
N ILE A 117 -19.16 26.21 8.06
CA ILE A 117 -19.42 27.38 7.21
C ILE A 117 -18.14 27.79 6.46
N ALA A 118 -16.99 27.83 7.16
CA ALA A 118 -15.70 28.12 6.54
C ALA A 118 -15.32 27.06 5.49
N GLU A 119 -15.58 25.78 5.76
CA GLU A 119 -15.33 24.68 4.82
C GLU A 119 -16.19 24.80 3.56
N GLN A 120 -17.49 25.09 3.71
CA GLN A 120 -18.40 25.30 2.57
C GLN A 120 -17.95 26.48 1.70
N ARG A 121 -17.49 27.57 2.30
CA ARG A 121 -16.94 28.72 1.56
C ARG A 121 -15.66 28.35 0.81
N LEU A 122 -14.76 27.62 1.47
CA LEU A 122 -13.51 27.15 0.86
C LEU A 122 -13.78 26.26 -0.36
N VAL A 123 -14.70 25.30 -0.24
CA VAL A 123 -15.10 24.39 -1.33
C VAL A 123 -15.75 25.18 -2.47
N ALA A 124 -16.74 26.03 -2.16
CA ALA A 124 -17.41 26.84 -3.19
C ALA A 124 -16.45 27.75 -3.95
N LEU A 125 -15.46 28.32 -3.25
CA LEU A 125 -14.42 29.13 -3.88
C LEU A 125 -13.48 28.28 -4.76
N ALA A 126 -13.07 27.10 -4.30
CA ALA A 126 -12.23 26.22 -5.12
C ALA A 126 -12.95 25.82 -6.42
N ASP A 127 -14.25 25.52 -6.35
CA ASP A 127 -15.09 25.22 -7.50
C ASP A 127 -15.22 26.43 -8.44
N GLU A 128 -15.48 27.63 -7.90
CA GLU A 128 -15.55 28.89 -8.66
C GLU A 128 -14.25 29.14 -9.45
N LEU A 129 -13.11 28.91 -8.81
CA LEU A 129 -11.78 29.13 -9.39
C LEU A 129 -11.30 27.98 -10.27
N GLY A 130 -12.00 26.83 -10.27
CA GLY A 130 -11.55 25.62 -10.96
C GLY A 130 -10.24 25.03 -10.40
N ILE A 131 -9.98 25.22 -9.11
CA ILE A 131 -8.82 24.65 -8.42
C ILE A 131 -9.20 23.29 -7.84
N LEU A 132 -8.42 22.25 -8.16
CA LEU A 132 -8.57 20.95 -7.52
C LEU A 132 -8.09 21.03 -6.07
N LEU A 133 -9.02 21.00 -5.11
CA LEU A 133 -8.73 21.15 -3.69
C LEU A 133 -8.75 19.80 -2.96
N ALA A 134 -7.61 19.40 -2.40
CA ALA A 134 -7.47 18.25 -1.50
C ALA A 134 -7.33 18.71 -0.04
N GLY A 135 -7.90 17.92 0.89
CA GLY A 135 -8.08 18.32 2.29
C GLY A 135 -9.48 18.93 2.53
N PRO A 136 -9.61 19.94 3.43
CA PRO A 136 -8.60 20.42 4.36
C PRO A 136 -8.26 19.38 5.44
N ASN A 137 -7.44 19.75 6.44
CA ASN A 137 -7.14 18.91 7.60
C ASN A 137 -6.56 17.53 7.23
N GLY A 138 -5.63 17.51 6.27
CA GLY A 138 -4.92 16.31 5.83
C GLY A 138 -3.41 16.41 6.02
N GLN A 139 -2.73 15.27 5.98
CA GLN A 139 -1.26 15.20 6.15
C GLN A 139 -0.47 15.54 4.89
N GLY A 140 -1.03 15.32 3.70
CA GLY A 140 -0.39 15.66 2.44
C GLY A 140 -0.64 14.69 1.30
N VAL A 141 0.17 14.87 0.25
CA VAL A 141 0.15 14.14 -1.02
C VAL A 141 1.55 13.59 -1.30
N VAL A 142 1.59 12.35 -1.78
CA VAL A 142 2.79 11.68 -2.27
C VAL A 142 2.56 11.22 -3.70
N SER A 143 3.55 11.43 -4.56
CA SER A 143 3.63 10.83 -5.88
C SER A 143 5.04 10.33 -6.09
N THR A 144 5.24 9.02 -6.06
CA THR A 144 6.57 8.44 -6.28
C THR A 144 7.07 8.54 -7.72
N PRO A 145 6.21 8.52 -8.76
CA PRO A 145 6.64 8.81 -10.14
C PRO A 145 7.30 10.18 -10.29
N SER A 146 6.76 11.19 -9.61
CA SER A 146 7.27 12.57 -9.65
C SER A 146 8.28 12.90 -8.55
N ARG A 147 8.63 11.92 -7.69
CA ARG A 147 9.46 12.12 -6.49
C ARG A 147 8.93 13.19 -5.54
N LEU A 148 7.61 13.37 -5.51
CA LEU A 148 6.95 14.39 -4.71
C LEU A 148 6.57 13.83 -3.34
N CYS A 149 7.13 14.41 -2.28
CA CYS A 149 6.74 14.16 -0.88
C CYS A 149 6.22 15.45 -0.25
N ALA A 150 5.05 15.91 -0.70
CA ALA A 150 4.38 17.08 -0.12
C ALA A 150 3.58 16.65 1.12
N GLN A 151 4.27 16.40 2.23
CA GLN A 151 3.67 15.94 3.49
C GLN A 151 4.25 16.63 4.72
N ILE A 152 3.43 16.76 5.76
CA ILE A 152 3.82 17.31 7.06
C ILE A 152 4.35 16.24 8.04
N VAL A 153 4.52 15.00 7.57
CA VAL A 153 4.99 13.83 8.32
C VAL A 153 5.87 12.93 7.44
N ALA A 154 6.50 11.93 8.06
CA ALA A 154 7.24 10.84 7.40
C ALA A 154 6.42 9.53 7.45
N PRO A 155 6.76 8.47 6.68
CA PRO A 155 7.87 8.37 5.72
C PRO A 155 7.48 8.68 4.27
N TYR A 156 8.49 8.90 3.42
CA TYR A 156 8.33 8.77 1.98
C TYR A 156 8.49 7.28 1.59
N PRO A 157 7.52 6.67 0.91
CA PRO A 157 7.52 5.25 0.61
C PRO A 157 8.45 4.91 -0.57
N PRO A 158 8.88 3.64 -0.73
CA PRO A 158 9.45 3.18 -1.98
C PRO A 158 8.44 3.32 -3.13
N ALA A 159 8.93 3.49 -4.35
CA ALA A 159 8.09 3.52 -5.55
C ALA A 159 7.48 2.14 -5.81
N GLY A 160 6.22 2.11 -6.23
CA GLY A 160 5.49 0.89 -6.56
C GLY A 160 4.15 1.23 -7.18
N ARG A 161 3.17 0.32 -7.05
CA ARG A 161 1.93 0.36 -7.86
C ARG A 161 0.65 0.40 -7.04
N ILE A 162 0.75 0.74 -5.75
CA ILE A 162 -0.40 0.91 -4.85
C ILE A 162 -0.79 2.39 -4.77
N GLY A 163 -2.03 2.72 -5.11
CA GLY A 163 -2.62 4.04 -4.92
C GLY A 163 -3.39 4.12 -3.60
N VAL A 164 -3.02 5.05 -2.71
CA VAL A 164 -3.59 5.19 -1.36
C VAL A 164 -4.50 6.42 -1.27
N ALA A 165 -5.71 6.25 -0.73
CA ALA A 165 -6.63 7.35 -0.44
C ALA A 165 -7.28 7.17 0.94
N SER A 166 -7.09 8.13 1.86
CA SER A 166 -7.58 7.96 3.23
C SER A 166 -8.13 9.24 3.83
N GLN A 167 -9.29 9.15 4.49
CA GLN A 167 -9.82 10.24 5.32
C GLN A 167 -8.97 10.50 6.59
N SER A 168 -8.18 9.51 7.02
CA SER A 168 -7.27 9.65 8.16
C SER A 168 -5.81 9.73 7.70
N GLY A 169 -5.12 10.81 8.07
CA GLY A 169 -3.69 10.94 7.81
C GLY A 169 -2.88 9.80 8.43
N ASN A 170 -3.18 9.41 9.67
CA ASN A 170 -2.45 8.34 10.35
C ASN A 170 -2.53 7.02 9.59
N PHE A 171 -3.66 6.70 8.95
CA PHE A 171 -3.74 5.52 8.09
C PHE A 171 -2.89 5.63 6.83
N VAL A 172 -2.78 6.82 6.22
CA VAL A 172 -1.79 7.03 5.15
C VAL A 172 -0.40 6.70 5.67
N SER A 173 0.02 7.33 6.79
CA SER A 173 1.33 7.09 7.40
C SER A 173 1.55 5.61 7.72
N SER A 174 0.56 4.89 8.23
CA SER A 174 0.66 3.45 8.49
C SER A 174 0.91 2.66 7.20
N PHE A 175 0.16 2.92 6.12
CA PHE A 175 0.38 2.25 4.85
C PHE A 175 1.75 2.58 4.23
N LEU A 176 2.21 3.82 4.35
CA LEU A 176 3.56 4.21 3.90
C LEU A 176 4.67 3.52 4.73
N ASN A 177 4.47 3.34 6.04
CA ASN A 177 5.39 2.59 6.90
C ASN A 177 5.45 1.10 6.52
N TYR A 178 4.30 0.46 6.25
CA TYR A 178 4.31 -0.92 5.76
C TYR A 178 4.94 -1.03 4.38
N ALA A 179 4.76 -0.04 3.49
CA ALA A 179 5.46 0.01 2.21
C ALA A 179 6.98 0.05 2.40
N TYR A 180 7.46 0.88 3.33
CA TYR A 180 8.89 0.94 3.68
C TYR A 180 9.39 -0.37 4.28
N GLN A 181 8.65 -0.96 5.23
CA GLN A 181 9.02 -2.20 5.91
C GLN A 181 9.11 -3.38 4.93
N THR A 182 8.15 -3.48 4.02
CA THR A 182 7.99 -4.63 3.12
C THR A 182 8.70 -4.46 1.79
N GLY A 183 9.07 -3.23 1.42
CA GLY A 183 9.63 -2.90 0.11
C GLY A 183 8.60 -2.84 -1.02
N VAL A 184 7.32 -3.16 -0.74
CA VAL A 184 6.25 -3.06 -1.74
C VAL A 184 5.72 -1.63 -1.77
N GLY A 185 6.03 -0.93 -2.86
CA GLY A 185 5.89 0.52 -2.93
C GLY A 185 4.52 1.07 -3.32
N ILE A 186 4.44 2.38 -3.21
CA ILE A 186 3.25 3.21 -3.44
C ILE A 186 3.46 3.99 -4.73
N SER A 187 2.42 4.14 -5.55
CA SER A 187 2.42 5.03 -6.72
C SER A 187 2.00 6.44 -6.32
N ARG A 188 0.83 6.55 -5.68
CA ARG A 188 0.16 7.77 -5.25
C ARG A 188 -0.33 7.61 -3.82
N ALA A 189 -0.26 8.64 -2.98
CA ALA A 189 -0.97 8.65 -1.70
C ALA A 189 -1.56 10.02 -1.40
N VAL A 190 -2.79 10.05 -0.90
CA VAL A 190 -3.45 11.27 -0.46
C VAL A 190 -4.11 11.07 0.89
N SER A 191 -3.75 11.92 1.85
CA SER A 191 -4.53 12.13 3.06
C SER A 191 -5.63 13.15 2.75
N ALA A 192 -6.83 12.66 2.48
CA ALA A 192 -7.97 13.49 2.10
C ALA A 192 -8.51 14.34 3.25
N GLY A 193 -8.18 14.00 4.51
CA GLY A 193 -8.65 14.73 5.69
C GLY A 193 -10.17 14.75 5.74
N ASN A 194 -10.74 15.95 5.81
CA ASN A 194 -12.20 16.14 5.79
C ASN A 194 -12.84 15.70 4.47
N ALA A 195 -12.03 15.60 3.39
CA ALA A 195 -12.48 15.19 2.05
C ALA A 195 -13.64 16.05 1.53
N ALA A 196 -13.54 17.37 1.76
CA ALA A 196 -14.65 18.31 1.59
C ALA A 196 -14.91 18.70 0.12
N ALA A 197 -13.83 18.80 -0.69
CA ALA A 197 -13.91 19.02 -2.13
C ALA A 197 -13.52 17.74 -2.89
N LEU A 198 -12.23 17.40 -2.91
CA LEU A 198 -11.76 16.13 -3.47
C LEU A 198 -12.05 14.98 -2.50
N THR A 199 -12.95 14.08 -2.87
CA THR A 199 -13.37 12.96 -2.02
C THR A 199 -12.53 11.70 -2.25
N VAL A 200 -12.59 10.74 -1.32
CA VAL A 200 -11.95 9.42 -1.51
C VAL A 200 -12.45 8.73 -2.80
N PRO A 201 -13.76 8.67 -3.09
CA PRO A 201 -14.22 8.14 -4.37
C PRO A 201 -13.66 8.85 -5.62
N ASP A 202 -13.38 10.16 -5.57
CA ASP A 202 -12.75 10.87 -6.70
C ASP A 202 -11.30 10.42 -6.93
N LEU A 203 -10.56 10.18 -5.85
CA LEU A 203 -9.22 9.60 -5.92
C LEU A 203 -9.25 8.18 -6.48
N LEU A 204 -10.22 7.36 -6.05
CA LEU A 204 -10.39 5.99 -6.52
C LEU A 204 -10.74 5.94 -8.02
N ASP A 205 -11.61 6.82 -8.51
CA ASP A 205 -11.90 6.95 -9.94
C ASP A 205 -10.65 7.31 -10.74
N PHE A 206 -9.81 8.21 -10.21
CA PHE A 206 -8.54 8.56 -10.85
C PHE A 206 -7.60 7.35 -10.91
N TYR A 207 -7.38 6.66 -9.78
CA TYR A 207 -6.52 5.47 -9.69
C TYR A 207 -6.96 4.33 -10.61
N ALA A 208 -8.27 4.14 -10.79
CA ALA A 208 -8.82 3.14 -11.72
C ALA A 208 -8.32 3.32 -13.16
N SER A 209 -7.98 4.56 -13.55
CA SER A 209 -7.50 4.90 -14.90
C SER A 209 -6.05 5.37 -14.98
N ASP A 210 -5.32 5.35 -13.85
CA ASP A 210 -3.93 5.81 -13.75
C ASP A 210 -2.95 4.68 -14.09
N ASP A 211 -2.10 4.87 -15.11
CA ASP A 211 -1.16 3.85 -15.57
C ASP A 211 -0.04 3.54 -14.56
N GLU A 212 0.16 4.39 -13.54
CA GLU A 212 1.13 4.15 -12.46
C GLU A 212 0.55 3.31 -11.32
N THR A 213 -0.76 3.07 -11.29
CA THR A 213 -1.47 2.41 -10.19
C THR A 213 -2.13 1.12 -10.65
N ASP A 214 -1.83 -0.01 -10.02
CA ASP A 214 -2.46 -1.31 -10.32
C ASP A 214 -3.53 -1.69 -9.31
N VAL A 215 -3.45 -1.17 -8.08
CA VAL A 215 -4.39 -1.45 -7.00
C VAL A 215 -4.67 -0.20 -6.19
N SER A 216 -5.93 -0.02 -5.82
CA SER A 216 -6.35 1.04 -4.92
C SER A 216 -6.48 0.52 -3.48
N LEU A 217 -5.95 1.25 -2.52
CA LEU A 217 -6.07 1.01 -1.08
C LEU A 217 -6.69 2.23 -0.43
N ALA A 218 -7.87 2.08 0.16
CA ALA A 218 -8.56 3.18 0.81
C ALA A 218 -9.02 2.90 2.23
N TYR A 219 -8.93 3.95 3.04
CA TYR A 219 -9.53 3.99 4.37
C TYR A 219 -10.69 4.99 4.39
N VAL A 220 -11.85 4.52 4.79
CA VAL A 220 -13.09 5.29 4.83
C VAL A 220 -13.73 5.23 6.22
N GLU A 221 -14.10 6.38 6.77
CA GLU A 221 -14.83 6.54 8.03
C GLU A 221 -16.26 6.98 7.75
N GLY A 222 -16.42 8.09 7.03
CA GLY A 222 -17.70 8.72 6.73
C GLY A 222 -18.07 8.60 5.26
N ILE A 223 -19.29 8.16 4.99
CA ILE A 223 -19.86 8.07 3.64
C ILE A 223 -21.11 8.94 3.61
N ALA A 224 -21.06 10.05 2.88
CA ALA A 224 -22.18 10.98 2.78
C ALA A 224 -23.33 10.42 1.92
N ASP A 225 -23.00 9.85 0.77
CA ASP A 225 -23.96 9.19 -0.13
C ASP A 225 -23.54 7.73 -0.35
N GLY A 226 -24.18 6.82 0.38
CA GLY A 226 -23.89 5.39 0.32
C GLY A 226 -24.21 4.74 -1.03
N ARG A 227 -25.23 5.23 -1.75
CA ARG A 227 -25.61 4.68 -3.05
C ARG A 227 -24.59 5.10 -4.10
N ALA A 228 -24.25 6.39 -4.15
CA ALA A 228 -23.22 6.88 -5.05
C ALA A 228 -21.85 6.22 -4.75
N PHE A 229 -21.51 6.04 -3.47
CA PHE A 229 -20.30 5.33 -3.08
C PHE A 229 -20.28 3.89 -3.61
N ALA A 230 -21.35 3.12 -3.39
CA ALA A 230 -21.46 1.74 -3.86
C ALA A 230 -21.31 1.60 -5.37
N GLU A 231 -21.95 2.48 -6.16
CA GLU A 231 -21.81 2.48 -7.62
C GLU A 231 -20.38 2.81 -8.07
N ARG A 232 -19.73 3.80 -7.43
CA ARG A 232 -18.35 4.18 -7.80
C ARG A 232 -17.35 3.08 -7.48
N ILE A 233 -17.41 2.48 -6.30
CA ILE A 233 -16.48 1.39 -5.95
C ILE A 233 -16.65 0.16 -6.85
N ARG A 234 -17.87 -0.10 -7.35
CA ARG A 234 -18.11 -1.16 -8.35
C ARG A 234 -17.37 -0.87 -9.64
N VAL A 235 -17.54 0.33 -10.21
CA VAL A 235 -16.84 0.73 -11.45
C VAL A 235 -15.32 0.67 -11.27
N VAL A 236 -14.80 1.12 -10.12
CA VAL A 236 -13.37 1.03 -9.80
C VAL A 236 -12.90 -0.44 -9.77
N ALA A 237 -13.61 -1.30 -9.05
CA ALA A 237 -13.27 -2.72 -8.90
C ALA A 237 -13.38 -3.53 -10.21
N GLU A 238 -14.22 -3.11 -11.15
CA GLU A 238 -14.29 -3.67 -12.51
C GLU A 238 -12.98 -3.42 -13.29
N GLN A 239 -12.34 -2.27 -13.07
CA GLN A 239 -11.10 -1.89 -13.75
C GLN A 239 -9.87 -2.48 -13.04
N LYS A 240 -9.75 -2.26 -11.73
CA LYS A 240 -8.57 -2.62 -10.93
C LYS A 240 -8.97 -3.09 -9.53
N PRO A 241 -8.19 -3.96 -8.87
CA PRO A 241 -8.43 -4.32 -7.48
C PRO A 241 -8.57 -3.10 -6.57
N LEU A 242 -9.57 -3.15 -5.67
CA LEU A 242 -9.85 -2.13 -4.67
C LEU A 242 -9.90 -2.78 -3.29
N VAL A 243 -9.05 -2.31 -2.38
CA VAL A 243 -9.02 -2.72 -0.98
C VAL A 243 -9.57 -1.58 -0.11
N LEU A 244 -10.53 -1.90 0.74
CA LEU A 244 -11.20 -0.97 1.65
C LEU A 244 -10.98 -1.39 3.10
N LEU A 245 -10.53 -0.45 3.92
CA LEU A 245 -10.59 -0.53 5.37
C LEU A 245 -11.64 0.46 5.90
N LYS A 246 -12.66 -0.06 6.58
CA LYS A 246 -13.78 0.75 7.10
C LYS A 246 -13.59 1.03 8.59
N GLY A 247 -13.41 2.30 8.95
CA GLY A 247 -13.51 2.75 10.33
C GLY A 247 -14.97 2.74 10.83
N GLY A 248 -15.20 2.47 12.11
CA GLY A 248 -16.54 2.48 12.68
C GLY A 248 -17.46 1.33 12.20
N SER A 249 -16.90 0.13 12.05
CA SER A 249 -17.63 -1.09 11.66
C SER A 249 -18.45 -1.73 12.80
N THR A 250 -18.26 -1.28 14.04
CA THR A 250 -18.98 -1.78 15.22
C THR A 250 -19.66 -0.64 15.96
N SER A 251 -20.64 -0.92 16.80
CA SER A 251 -21.30 0.13 17.61
C SER A 251 -20.30 0.92 18.48
N GLY A 252 -19.25 0.27 18.97
CA GLY A 252 -18.15 0.91 19.68
C GLY A 252 -17.34 1.84 18.76
N GLY A 253 -16.94 1.34 17.60
CA GLY A 253 -16.21 2.14 16.60
C GLY A 253 -17.02 3.31 16.04
N GLN A 254 -18.32 3.13 15.83
CA GLN A 254 -19.23 4.18 15.35
C GLN A 254 -19.30 5.34 16.35
N ARG A 255 -19.40 5.05 17.66
CA ARG A 255 -19.37 6.10 18.69
C ARG A 255 -18.04 6.86 18.68
N ALA A 256 -16.92 6.16 18.55
CA ALA A 256 -15.59 6.78 18.48
C ALA A 256 -15.43 7.65 17.21
N ALA A 257 -15.90 7.16 16.06
CA ALA A 257 -15.86 7.90 14.80
C ALA A 257 -16.79 9.12 14.81
N ALA A 258 -17.98 9.02 15.44
CA ALA A 258 -18.92 10.12 15.56
C ALA A 258 -18.34 11.29 16.37
N SER A 259 -17.58 11.03 17.43
CA SER A 259 -16.85 12.08 18.15
C SER A 259 -15.71 12.71 17.36
N HIS A 260 -15.22 12.05 16.32
CA HIS A 260 -14.07 12.48 15.51
C HIS A 260 -14.48 13.21 14.22
N THR A 261 -15.59 12.80 13.59
CA THR A 261 -16.01 13.28 12.25
C THR A 261 -17.45 13.78 12.19
N GLY A 262 -18.27 13.50 13.21
CA GLY A 262 -19.70 13.82 13.22
C GLY A 262 -20.55 13.04 12.21
N ALA A 263 -20.02 11.98 11.59
CA ALA A 263 -20.75 11.18 10.61
C ALA A 263 -21.81 10.26 11.26
N LEU A 264 -22.94 10.07 10.56
CA LEU A 264 -23.99 9.13 10.95
C LEU A 264 -23.50 7.68 10.92
N ALA A 265 -23.96 6.89 11.88
CA ALA A 265 -23.66 5.46 11.95
C ALA A 265 -24.22 4.72 10.72
N THR A 266 -23.34 4.05 9.96
CA THR A 266 -23.73 3.17 8.85
C THR A 266 -23.89 1.73 9.37
N ASP A 267 -24.97 1.03 8.99
CA ASP A 267 -25.09 -0.40 9.28
C ASP A 267 -23.98 -1.17 8.56
N ASP A 268 -23.12 -1.81 9.34
CA ASP A 268 -21.93 -2.49 8.83
C ASP A 268 -22.25 -3.68 7.92
N ARG A 269 -23.39 -4.34 8.13
CA ARG A 269 -23.82 -5.46 7.28
C ARG A 269 -24.24 -4.98 5.90
N ILE A 270 -24.86 -3.80 5.82
CA ILE A 270 -25.22 -3.18 4.54
C ILE A 270 -23.95 -2.78 3.80
N PHE A 271 -22.98 -2.18 4.51
CA PHE A 271 -21.69 -1.84 3.93
C PHE A 271 -20.95 -3.08 3.42
N ASP A 272 -20.90 -4.15 4.21
CA ASP A 272 -20.29 -5.43 3.82
C ASP A 272 -20.91 -5.99 2.54
N GLY A 273 -22.24 -6.06 2.49
CA GLY A 273 -22.98 -6.54 1.32
C GLY A 273 -22.68 -5.71 0.08
N ALA A 274 -22.66 -4.38 0.20
CA ALA A 274 -22.35 -3.48 -0.91
C ALA A 274 -20.93 -3.66 -1.43
N VAL A 275 -19.93 -3.77 -0.54
CA VAL A 275 -18.53 -3.99 -0.93
C VAL A 275 -18.36 -5.33 -1.65
N ARG A 276 -18.97 -6.40 -1.14
CA ARG A 276 -18.94 -7.73 -1.78
C ARG A 276 -19.61 -7.75 -3.15
N GLN A 277 -20.76 -7.08 -3.29
CA GLN A 277 -21.46 -6.95 -4.57
C GLN A 277 -20.62 -6.17 -5.59
N ALA A 278 -19.91 -5.14 -5.13
CA ALA A 278 -19.02 -4.34 -5.95
C ALA A 278 -17.74 -5.06 -6.39
N GLY A 279 -17.38 -6.20 -5.80
CA GLY A 279 -16.13 -6.91 -6.10
C GLY A 279 -14.88 -6.31 -5.45
N ALA A 280 -15.08 -5.39 -4.51
CA ALA A 280 -14.00 -4.81 -3.72
C ALA A 280 -13.66 -5.69 -2.52
N THR A 281 -12.39 -5.68 -2.13
CA THR A 281 -11.88 -6.37 -0.95
C THR A 281 -12.12 -5.53 0.29
N ARG A 282 -12.70 -6.13 1.33
CA ARG A 282 -12.80 -5.51 2.65
C ARG A 282 -11.78 -6.15 3.59
N ALA A 283 -10.89 -5.35 4.15
CA ALA A 283 -9.93 -5.80 5.16
C ALA A 283 -10.44 -5.49 6.58
N ALA A 284 -10.08 -6.33 7.56
CA ALA A 284 -10.51 -6.15 8.95
C ALA A 284 -9.61 -5.19 9.74
N ASN A 285 -8.35 -5.03 9.34
CA ASN A 285 -7.36 -4.21 10.04
C ASN A 285 -6.34 -3.60 9.06
N VAL A 286 -5.42 -2.79 9.59
CA VAL A 286 -4.44 -2.03 8.81
C VAL A 286 -3.42 -2.94 8.13
N GLU A 287 -2.97 -3.98 8.82
CA GLU A 287 -2.05 -4.98 8.32
C GLU A 287 -2.65 -5.71 7.11
N GLU A 288 -3.85 -6.25 7.27
CA GLU A 288 -4.56 -7.01 6.24
C GLU A 288 -4.87 -6.13 5.02
N ALA A 289 -5.22 -4.86 5.24
CA ALA A 289 -5.51 -3.93 4.15
C ALA A 289 -4.26 -3.67 3.30
N PHE A 290 -3.11 -3.41 3.94
CA PHE A 290 -1.86 -3.24 3.23
C PHE A 290 -1.43 -4.54 2.54
N GLU A 291 -1.49 -5.68 3.24
CA GLU A 291 -1.07 -6.97 2.69
C GLU A 291 -1.93 -7.38 1.49
N ALA A 292 -3.25 -7.21 1.54
CA ALA A 292 -4.12 -7.46 0.40
C ALA A 292 -3.71 -6.60 -0.80
N ALA A 293 -3.50 -5.30 -0.60
CA ALA A 293 -3.07 -4.38 -1.66
C ALA A 293 -1.69 -4.77 -2.22
N ALA A 294 -0.71 -5.03 -1.35
CA ALA A 294 0.62 -5.48 -1.75
C ALA A 294 0.58 -6.80 -2.52
N THR A 295 -0.32 -7.70 -2.16
CA THR A 295 -0.49 -8.98 -2.86
C THR A 295 -1.06 -8.76 -4.26
N PHE A 296 -2.10 -7.93 -4.41
CA PHE A 296 -2.63 -7.56 -5.73
C PHE A 296 -1.59 -6.87 -6.61
N ALA A 297 -0.76 -5.99 -6.02
CA ALA A 297 0.28 -5.27 -6.74
C ALA A 297 1.44 -6.17 -7.23
N THR A 298 1.63 -7.34 -6.61
CA THR A 298 2.87 -8.10 -6.79
C THR A 298 2.65 -9.54 -7.24
N GLN A 299 1.42 -10.06 -7.26
CA GLN A 299 1.13 -11.47 -7.57
C GLN A 299 0.09 -11.60 -8.69
N PRO A 300 0.20 -12.61 -9.56
CA PRO A 300 -0.86 -12.93 -10.51
C PRO A 300 -2.11 -13.44 -9.79
N LEU A 301 -3.28 -13.25 -10.40
CA LEU A 301 -4.53 -13.78 -9.86
C LEU A 301 -4.58 -15.33 -10.00
N PRO A 302 -5.01 -16.05 -8.95
CA PRO A 302 -5.17 -17.51 -9.03
C PRO A 302 -6.34 -17.85 -9.96
N LYS A 303 -6.21 -18.95 -10.71
CA LYS A 303 -7.25 -19.44 -11.65
C LYS A 303 -8.37 -20.24 -10.95
N GLY A 304 -8.17 -20.58 -9.69
CA GLY A 304 -9.05 -21.41 -8.88
C GLY A 304 -8.64 -21.37 -7.40
N PRO A 305 -9.38 -22.08 -6.52
CA PRO A 305 -9.16 -22.03 -5.08
C PRO A 305 -8.07 -23.00 -4.59
N ARG A 306 -7.50 -23.85 -5.45
CA ARG A 306 -6.72 -25.03 -5.01
C ARG A 306 -5.28 -24.64 -4.69
N VAL A 307 -4.87 -24.80 -3.44
CA VAL A 307 -3.58 -24.35 -2.91
C VAL A 307 -2.67 -25.53 -2.60
N GLY A 308 -1.45 -25.50 -3.15
CA GLY A 308 -0.34 -26.35 -2.72
C GLY A 308 0.45 -25.68 -1.59
N VAL A 309 0.78 -26.41 -0.53
CA VAL A 309 1.64 -25.89 0.54
C VAL A 309 2.97 -26.64 0.48
N ILE A 310 4.08 -25.89 0.37
CA ILE A 310 5.44 -26.44 0.44
C ILE A 310 6.09 -25.92 1.71
N THR A 311 6.69 -26.80 2.51
CA THR A 311 7.22 -26.42 3.82
C THR A 311 8.49 -27.16 4.20
N THR A 312 9.44 -26.44 4.80
CA THR A 312 10.55 -27.00 5.60
C THR A 312 10.22 -27.02 7.10
N ALA A 313 9.04 -26.55 7.50
CA ALA A 313 8.55 -26.47 8.86
C ALA A 313 7.18 -27.17 8.99
N GLY A 314 7.19 -28.47 9.33
CA GLY A 314 5.97 -29.30 9.36
C GLY A 314 4.82 -28.74 10.21
N GLY A 315 5.12 -28.20 11.39
CA GLY A 315 4.10 -27.57 12.26
C GLY A 315 3.42 -26.36 11.64
N TRP A 316 4.17 -25.53 10.90
CA TRP A 316 3.61 -24.43 10.11
C TRP A 316 2.70 -24.95 8.99
N GLY A 317 3.06 -26.08 8.38
CA GLY A 317 2.22 -26.75 7.39
C GLY A 317 0.82 -27.09 7.93
N VAL A 318 0.75 -27.65 9.14
CA VAL A 318 -0.53 -28.03 9.78
C VAL A 318 -1.42 -26.81 10.00
N VAL A 319 -0.91 -25.76 10.65
CA VAL A 319 -1.73 -24.55 10.92
C VAL A 319 -2.12 -23.80 9.63
N THR A 320 -1.33 -23.94 8.57
CA THR A 320 -1.64 -23.40 7.23
C THR A 320 -2.79 -24.17 6.59
N ALA A 321 -2.77 -25.50 6.62
CA ALA A 321 -3.87 -26.34 6.14
C ALA A 321 -5.19 -26.02 6.87
N ASP A 322 -5.12 -25.84 8.18
CA ASP A 322 -6.23 -25.39 9.02
C ASP A 322 -6.77 -24.00 8.59
N ALA A 323 -5.89 -23.05 8.30
CA ALA A 323 -6.27 -21.72 7.84
C ALA A 323 -6.93 -21.76 6.46
N ILE A 324 -6.36 -22.53 5.51
CA ILE A 324 -6.95 -22.75 4.18
C ILE A 324 -8.36 -23.34 4.32
N THR A 325 -8.54 -24.35 5.16
CA THR A 325 -9.83 -25.04 5.37
C THR A 325 -10.92 -24.11 5.95
N ARG A 326 -10.53 -23.08 6.71
CA ARG A 326 -11.46 -22.07 7.25
C ARG A 326 -11.77 -20.92 6.30
N SER A 327 -11.13 -20.89 5.13
CA SER A 327 -11.28 -19.86 4.11
C SER A 327 -12.14 -20.36 2.95
N SER A 328 -12.28 -19.56 1.90
CA SER A 328 -12.86 -19.94 0.60
C SER A 328 -11.87 -20.62 -0.36
N LEU A 329 -10.65 -20.90 0.09
CA LEU A 329 -9.63 -21.68 -0.61
C LEU A 329 -9.78 -23.18 -0.31
N GLU A 330 -9.09 -24.01 -1.10
CA GLU A 330 -9.13 -25.47 -0.99
C GLU A 330 -7.70 -26.02 -0.89
N LEU A 331 -7.45 -26.92 0.07
CA LEU A 331 -6.16 -27.61 0.14
C LEU A 331 -6.10 -28.64 -1.01
N ALA A 332 -5.19 -28.43 -1.97
CA ALA A 332 -5.14 -29.25 -3.18
C ALA A 332 -4.79 -30.72 -2.87
N ILE A 333 -5.42 -31.64 -3.60
CA ILE A 333 -5.05 -33.06 -3.60
C ILE A 333 -3.91 -33.25 -4.60
N LEU A 334 -2.78 -33.81 -4.15
CA LEU A 334 -1.65 -34.11 -5.03
C LEU A 334 -1.97 -35.33 -5.92
N PRO A 335 -1.92 -35.21 -7.26
CA PRO A 335 -2.04 -36.35 -8.15
C PRO A 335 -0.91 -37.36 -7.93
N ASP A 336 -1.17 -38.64 -8.24
CA ASP A 336 -0.16 -39.72 -8.16
C ASP A 336 1.11 -39.37 -8.92
N ALA A 337 0.98 -38.90 -10.17
CA ALA A 337 2.13 -38.53 -10.99
C ALA A 337 3.00 -37.41 -10.37
N LEU A 338 2.38 -36.43 -9.70
CA LEU A 338 3.12 -35.38 -8.99
C LEU A 338 3.82 -35.94 -7.75
N ARG A 339 3.16 -36.83 -7.00
CA ARG A 339 3.78 -37.51 -5.85
C ARG A 339 4.97 -38.35 -6.28
N ASP A 340 4.83 -39.13 -7.36
CA ASP A 340 5.88 -39.98 -7.91
C ASP A 340 7.09 -39.14 -8.35
N ALA A 341 6.85 -37.97 -8.97
CA ALA A 341 7.93 -37.06 -9.35
C ALA A 341 8.65 -36.46 -8.12
N ILE A 342 7.90 -36.10 -7.07
CA ILE A 342 8.48 -35.59 -5.82
C ILE A 342 9.25 -36.69 -5.06
N ASP A 343 8.79 -37.95 -5.12
CA ASP A 343 9.47 -39.11 -4.50
C ASP A 343 10.91 -39.31 -5.03
N LEU A 344 11.21 -38.84 -6.25
CA LEU A 344 12.57 -38.87 -6.81
C LEU A 344 13.50 -37.80 -6.23
N LEU A 345 12.94 -36.73 -5.65
CA LEU A 345 13.68 -35.57 -5.15
C LEU A 345 13.81 -35.54 -3.63
N LEU A 346 12.88 -36.17 -2.91
CA LEU A 346 12.79 -36.12 -1.46
C LEU A 346 13.10 -37.45 -0.77
N PRO A 347 13.60 -37.42 0.49
CA PRO A 347 13.85 -38.64 1.23
C PRO A 347 12.54 -39.40 1.48
N PRO A 348 12.56 -40.74 1.62
CA PRO A 348 11.35 -41.55 1.76
C PRO A 348 10.40 -41.17 2.92
N ARG A 349 10.83 -40.32 3.85
CA ARG A 349 10.07 -39.84 5.01
C ARG A 349 9.31 -38.52 4.77
N TRP A 350 9.34 -37.94 3.58
CA TRP A 350 8.51 -36.78 3.26
C TRP A 350 7.01 -37.12 3.32
N SER A 351 6.16 -36.11 3.46
CA SER A 351 4.75 -36.28 3.87
C SER A 351 3.88 -37.11 2.91
N ARG A 352 4.22 -37.19 1.61
CA ARG A 352 3.36 -37.73 0.52
C ARG A 352 1.96 -37.13 0.48
N ASN A 353 1.81 -35.92 1.01
CA ASN A 353 0.54 -35.23 1.13
C ASN A 353 0.72 -33.73 0.90
N ASN A 354 -0.38 -32.99 0.88
CA ASN A 354 -0.39 -31.55 1.00
C ASN A 354 -0.74 -31.19 2.45
N PRO A 355 0.14 -30.54 3.22
CA PRO A 355 1.41 -29.92 2.85
C PRO A 355 2.53 -30.87 2.43
N ILE A 356 3.29 -30.48 1.40
CA ILE A 356 4.54 -31.10 0.94
C ILE A 356 5.64 -30.70 1.94
N ASP A 357 5.83 -31.53 2.97
CA ASP A 357 6.89 -31.37 3.96
C ASP A 357 8.16 -32.04 3.44
N LEU A 358 9.21 -31.23 3.23
CA LEU A 358 10.46 -31.68 2.63
C LEU A 358 11.25 -32.61 3.55
N ALA A 359 10.91 -32.63 4.84
CA ALA A 359 11.50 -33.50 5.85
C ALA A 359 13.04 -33.47 5.82
N GLY A 360 13.67 -32.29 5.86
CA GLY A 360 15.13 -32.15 5.85
C GLY A 360 15.81 -32.58 4.54
N GLY A 361 15.04 -32.75 3.46
CA GLY A 361 15.51 -33.08 2.12
C GLY A 361 15.94 -31.88 1.29
N GLU A 362 15.91 -30.68 1.85
CA GLU A 362 16.31 -29.46 1.16
C GLU A 362 17.81 -29.44 0.83
N THR A 363 18.12 -29.62 -0.45
CA THR A 363 19.42 -29.27 -1.02
C THR A 363 19.30 -28.00 -1.87
N ARG A 364 20.41 -27.57 -2.48
CA ARG A 364 20.47 -26.38 -3.34
C ARG A 364 19.40 -26.33 -4.43
N ASP A 365 19.11 -27.46 -5.06
CA ASP A 365 18.27 -27.49 -6.25
C ASP A 365 16.87 -28.06 -5.95
N THR A 366 16.70 -28.76 -4.82
CA THR A 366 15.44 -29.45 -4.45
C THR A 366 14.25 -28.50 -4.30
N ILE A 367 14.39 -27.37 -3.58
CA ILE A 367 13.27 -26.43 -3.37
C ILE A 367 12.81 -25.79 -4.68
N PRO A 368 13.71 -25.21 -5.51
CA PRO A 368 13.32 -24.69 -6.82
C PRO A 368 12.65 -25.73 -7.72
N GLU A 369 13.16 -26.97 -7.76
CA GLU A 369 12.58 -28.04 -8.58
C GLU A 369 11.17 -28.44 -8.12
N ILE A 370 10.97 -28.59 -6.81
CA ILE A 370 9.64 -28.91 -6.25
C ILE A 370 8.66 -27.76 -6.47
N LEU A 371 9.07 -26.50 -6.24
CA LEU A 371 8.25 -25.33 -6.55
C LEU A 371 7.82 -25.34 -8.02
N SER A 372 8.73 -25.66 -8.94
CA SER A 372 8.44 -25.73 -10.37
C SER A 372 7.49 -26.87 -10.72
N LEU A 373 7.66 -28.07 -10.15
CA LEU A 373 6.76 -29.21 -10.36
C LEU A 373 5.32 -28.88 -9.89
N VAL A 374 5.20 -28.31 -8.69
CA VAL A 374 3.91 -27.93 -8.10
C VAL A 374 3.28 -26.77 -8.89
N ALA A 375 4.07 -25.80 -9.34
CA ALA A 375 3.57 -24.70 -10.16
C ALA A 375 3.15 -25.14 -11.57
N GLN A 376 3.75 -26.19 -12.12
CA GLN A 376 3.35 -26.77 -13.41
C GLN A 376 2.02 -27.54 -13.32
N GLU A 377 1.71 -28.16 -12.17
CA GLU A 377 0.53 -29.01 -12.00
C GLU A 377 -0.79 -28.24 -12.21
N PRO A 378 -1.62 -28.59 -13.21
CA PRO A 378 -2.89 -27.90 -13.48
C PRO A 378 -3.94 -28.01 -12.37
N SER A 379 -3.82 -29.01 -11.47
CA SER A 379 -4.71 -29.14 -10.31
C SER A 379 -4.43 -28.15 -9.18
N ILE A 380 -3.35 -27.36 -9.27
CA ILE A 380 -2.92 -26.39 -8.26
C ILE A 380 -2.97 -24.99 -8.86
N ASP A 381 -3.66 -24.07 -8.21
CA ASP A 381 -3.87 -22.70 -8.70
C ASP A 381 -2.96 -21.66 -8.02
N ALA A 382 -2.46 -21.99 -6.83
CA ALA A 382 -1.61 -21.13 -6.00
C ALA A 382 -0.69 -21.96 -5.08
N ILE A 383 0.40 -21.35 -4.62
CA ILE A 383 1.34 -21.99 -3.69
C ILE A 383 1.57 -21.10 -2.47
N ILE A 384 1.58 -21.71 -1.28
CA ILE A 384 2.12 -21.10 -0.06
C ILE A 384 3.44 -21.80 0.27
N TYR A 385 4.53 -21.02 0.29
CA TYR A 385 5.88 -21.50 0.58
C TYR A 385 6.30 -21.07 1.99
N LEU A 386 6.64 -22.05 2.83
CA LEU A 386 6.90 -21.87 4.25
C LEU A 386 8.34 -22.26 4.62
N GLY A 387 8.89 -21.57 5.62
CA GLY A 387 10.17 -21.92 6.25
C GLY A 387 11.41 -21.42 5.49
N LEU A 388 11.26 -20.41 4.64
CA LEU A 388 12.37 -19.66 4.07
C LEU A 388 13.14 -18.90 5.18
N GLY A 389 14.47 -18.88 5.12
CA GLY A 389 15.30 -18.11 6.05
C GLY A 389 15.84 -18.91 7.24
N ILE A 390 15.36 -20.15 7.45
CA ILE A 390 15.84 -21.04 8.52
C ILE A 390 17.34 -21.30 8.39
N GLN A 391 17.82 -21.50 7.15
CA GLN A 391 19.24 -21.73 6.90
C GLN A 391 20.07 -20.48 7.24
N SER A 392 19.63 -19.30 6.83
CA SER A 392 20.27 -18.03 7.15
C SER A 392 20.22 -17.71 8.64
N ASN A 393 19.19 -18.16 9.37
CA ASN A 393 19.15 -18.00 10.82
C ASN A 393 20.22 -18.87 11.51
N GLN A 394 20.46 -20.08 10.99
CA GLN A 394 21.59 -20.90 11.40
C GLN A 394 22.94 -20.23 11.06
N ALA A 395 23.02 -19.55 9.90
CA ALA A 395 24.18 -18.76 9.50
C ALA A 395 24.45 -17.62 10.48
N THR A 396 23.41 -16.90 10.92
CA THR A 396 23.51 -15.84 11.94
C THR A 396 24.04 -16.38 13.26
N LEU A 397 23.55 -17.54 13.72
CA LEU A 397 24.07 -18.18 14.94
C LEU A 397 25.56 -18.54 14.80
N MET A 398 25.96 -19.09 13.65
CA MET A 398 27.36 -19.43 13.37
C MET A 398 28.25 -18.20 13.31
N ARG A 399 27.80 -17.13 12.65
CA ARG A 399 28.51 -15.85 12.52
C ARG A 399 28.74 -15.17 13.87
N ASN A 400 27.78 -15.29 14.78
CA ASN A 400 27.86 -14.71 16.13
C ASN A 400 28.57 -15.63 17.14
N GLY A 401 28.93 -16.85 16.75
CA GLY A 401 29.60 -17.82 17.59
C GLY A 401 31.11 -17.60 17.69
N SER A 402 31.74 -18.23 18.67
CA SER A 402 33.20 -18.11 18.94
C SER A 402 34.10 -18.71 17.87
N PHE A 403 33.54 -19.40 16.87
CA PHE A 403 34.30 -20.04 15.80
C PHE A 403 34.36 -19.18 14.52
N TYR A 404 33.69 -18.03 14.45
CA TYR A 404 33.73 -17.11 13.29
C TYR A 404 34.73 -15.97 13.52
N PRO A 405 35.50 -15.53 12.51
CA PRO A 405 35.50 -16.00 11.11
C PRO A 405 36.32 -17.27 10.83
N ASP A 406 37.06 -17.78 11.83
CA ASP A 406 38.00 -18.89 11.67
C ASP A 406 37.33 -20.25 11.39
N HIS A 407 38.12 -21.33 11.38
CA HIS A 407 37.64 -22.72 11.23
C HIS A 407 36.85 -23.02 9.93
N GLY A 408 36.89 -22.13 8.95
CA GLY A 408 36.14 -22.26 7.70
C GLY A 408 34.63 -22.01 7.85
N ILE A 409 34.18 -21.41 8.96
CA ILE A 409 32.77 -21.11 9.21
C ILE A 409 32.22 -20.10 8.22
N GLU A 410 33.03 -19.14 7.75
CA GLU A 410 32.63 -18.15 6.74
C GLU A 410 32.03 -18.81 5.49
N ARG A 411 32.68 -19.86 4.96
CA ARG A 411 32.17 -20.62 3.80
C ARG A 411 30.80 -21.25 4.07
N ILE A 412 30.55 -21.69 5.31
CA ILE A 412 29.29 -22.33 5.73
C ILE A 412 28.20 -21.27 5.90
N VAL A 413 28.51 -20.14 6.54
CA VAL A 413 27.60 -19.00 6.66
C VAL A 413 27.15 -18.53 5.28
N ASP A 414 28.12 -18.28 4.40
CA ASP A 414 27.88 -17.89 3.01
C ASP A 414 27.05 -18.91 2.24
N TYR A 415 27.27 -20.21 2.49
CA TYR A 415 26.48 -21.27 1.88
C TYR A 415 25.01 -21.13 2.24
N HIS A 416 24.67 -21.05 3.52
CA HIS A 416 23.29 -20.96 3.99
C HIS A 416 22.58 -19.69 3.48
N GLU A 417 23.26 -18.54 3.50
CA GLU A 417 22.66 -17.29 2.99
C GLU A 417 22.44 -17.31 1.48
N ARG A 418 23.36 -17.92 0.71
CA ARG A 418 23.17 -18.10 -0.74
C ARG A 418 22.01 -19.06 -1.06
N GLN A 419 21.78 -20.07 -0.24
CA GLN A 419 20.66 -20.99 -0.42
C GLN A 419 19.32 -20.28 -0.27
N ASP A 420 19.09 -19.59 0.84
CA ASP A 420 17.82 -18.88 1.07
C ASP A 420 17.58 -17.78 0.03
N ARG A 421 18.63 -17.05 -0.38
CA ARG A 421 18.52 -16.09 -1.50
C ARG A 421 17.99 -16.78 -2.76
N ARG A 422 18.62 -17.90 -3.13
CA ARG A 422 18.22 -18.66 -4.32
C ARG A 422 16.78 -19.18 -4.21
N PHE A 423 16.34 -19.63 -3.05
CA PHE A 423 14.97 -20.13 -2.86
C PHE A 423 13.94 -19.01 -3.00
N ALA A 424 14.24 -17.83 -2.47
CA ALA A 424 13.41 -16.64 -2.63
C ALA A 424 13.32 -16.19 -4.10
N GLU A 425 14.45 -16.11 -4.80
CA GLU A 425 14.52 -15.78 -6.23
C GLU A 425 13.72 -16.78 -7.07
N ALA A 426 13.92 -18.09 -6.86
CA ALA A 426 13.21 -19.14 -7.57
C ALA A 426 11.69 -19.05 -7.35
N ALA A 427 11.21 -18.80 -6.13
CA ALA A 427 9.79 -18.64 -5.86
C ALA A 427 9.18 -17.47 -6.66
N ALA A 428 9.88 -16.33 -6.74
CA ALA A 428 9.42 -15.19 -7.51
C ALA A 428 9.43 -15.46 -9.03
N GLU A 429 10.51 -16.05 -9.55
CA GLU A 429 10.66 -16.39 -10.98
C GLU A 429 9.62 -17.42 -11.44
N ILE A 430 9.42 -18.49 -10.66
CA ILE A 430 8.45 -19.55 -10.95
C ILE A 430 7.03 -18.99 -10.92
N SER A 431 6.70 -18.11 -9.96
CA SER A 431 5.38 -17.45 -9.92
C SER A 431 5.08 -16.71 -11.22
N LEU A 432 6.06 -15.96 -11.73
CA LEU A 432 5.93 -15.21 -12.98
C LEU A 432 5.85 -16.16 -14.19
N ALA A 433 6.73 -17.17 -14.25
CA ALA A 433 6.80 -18.10 -15.38
C ALA A 433 5.52 -18.90 -15.59
N PHE A 434 4.85 -19.31 -14.51
CA PHE A 434 3.61 -20.10 -14.58
C PHE A 434 2.33 -19.27 -14.42
N GLY A 435 2.45 -17.98 -14.10
CA GLY A 435 1.30 -17.11 -13.84
C GLY A 435 0.44 -17.59 -12.67
N LYS A 436 1.07 -18.14 -11.62
CA LYS A 436 0.41 -18.60 -10.39
C LYS A 436 0.99 -17.86 -9.18
N PRO A 437 0.16 -17.40 -8.23
CA PRO A 437 0.68 -16.73 -7.04
C PRO A 437 1.48 -17.72 -6.18
N ILE A 438 2.69 -17.31 -5.77
CA ILE A 438 3.50 -18.02 -4.79
C ILE A 438 3.75 -17.06 -3.63
N LEU A 439 3.08 -17.32 -2.50
CA LEU A 439 3.18 -16.48 -1.31
C LEU A 439 4.16 -17.11 -0.31
N THR A 440 5.21 -16.36 0.04
CA THR A 440 6.24 -16.83 0.97
C THR A 440 5.97 -16.33 2.37
N ALA A 441 5.91 -17.23 3.36
CA ALA A 441 5.66 -16.86 4.75
C ALA A 441 6.71 -17.40 5.73
N THR A 442 7.18 -16.52 6.61
CA THR A 442 8.07 -16.81 7.73
C THR A 442 8.01 -15.67 8.75
N GLU A 443 8.09 -16.00 10.03
CA GLU A 443 8.18 -15.06 11.14
C GLU A 443 9.44 -14.18 11.06
N LEU A 444 10.48 -14.64 10.36
CA LEU A 444 11.72 -13.90 10.13
C LEU A 444 11.49 -12.61 9.34
N ALA A 445 10.40 -12.50 8.57
CA ALA A 445 10.01 -11.25 7.93
C ALA A 445 9.85 -10.08 8.92
N ILE A 446 9.57 -10.38 10.20
CA ILE A 446 9.52 -9.39 11.29
C ILE A 446 10.68 -9.60 12.27
N ALA A 447 10.98 -10.85 12.66
CA ALA A 447 11.94 -11.13 13.71
C ALA A 447 13.40 -10.84 13.30
N ASP A 448 13.73 -11.01 12.01
CA ASP A 448 15.03 -10.65 11.43
C ASP A 448 14.85 -10.24 9.97
N PRO A 449 14.40 -9.00 9.68
CA PRO A 449 14.14 -8.55 8.32
C PRO A 449 15.40 -8.44 7.45
N ASN A 450 16.60 -8.58 8.03
CA ASN A 450 17.87 -8.61 7.31
C ASN A 450 18.34 -10.03 6.99
N ASN A 451 17.64 -11.06 7.50
CA ASN A 451 17.84 -12.44 7.10
C ASN A 451 17.78 -12.57 5.57
N ALA A 452 18.73 -13.30 4.99
CA ALA A 452 18.90 -13.34 3.54
C ALA A 452 17.63 -13.80 2.80
N GLY A 453 16.83 -14.69 3.39
CA GLY A 453 15.56 -15.15 2.80
C GLY A 453 14.52 -14.02 2.65
N PRO A 454 13.90 -13.54 3.73
CA PRO A 454 12.92 -12.45 3.69
C PRO A 454 13.44 -11.19 3.00
N ARG A 455 14.71 -10.83 3.21
CA ARG A 455 15.34 -9.70 2.51
C ARG A 455 15.30 -9.88 0.99
N THR A 456 15.68 -11.06 0.49
CA THR A 456 15.65 -11.36 -0.94
C THR A 456 14.22 -11.34 -1.48
N VAL A 457 13.23 -11.85 -0.74
CA VAL A 457 11.81 -11.75 -1.15
C VAL A 457 11.43 -10.28 -1.39
N ARG A 458 11.81 -9.36 -0.50
CA ARG A 458 11.58 -7.91 -0.71
C ARG A 458 12.34 -7.37 -1.92
N GLU A 459 13.59 -7.80 -2.14
CA GLU A 459 14.42 -7.38 -3.28
C GLU A 459 13.81 -7.85 -4.62
N THR A 460 13.05 -8.96 -4.65
CA THR A 460 12.27 -9.37 -5.83
C THR A 460 10.99 -8.54 -6.06
N GLY A 461 10.70 -7.58 -5.17
CA GLY A 461 9.47 -6.78 -5.18
C GLY A 461 8.24 -7.52 -4.68
N LYS A 462 8.39 -8.70 -4.06
CA LYS A 462 7.30 -9.51 -3.50
C LYS A 462 7.19 -9.28 -1.99
N LEU A 463 6.01 -9.54 -1.45
CA LEU A 463 5.77 -9.49 0.00
C LEU A 463 6.18 -10.82 0.66
N CYS A 464 6.94 -10.74 1.75
CA CYS A 464 7.18 -11.86 2.68
C CYS A 464 6.25 -11.73 3.88
N TYR A 465 5.33 -12.68 4.06
CA TYR A 465 4.32 -12.61 5.12
C TYR A 465 4.90 -13.08 6.45
N ALA A 466 4.55 -12.40 7.54
CA ALA A 466 5.03 -12.74 8.87
C ALA A 466 4.47 -14.05 9.44
N SER A 467 3.38 -14.56 8.86
CA SER A 467 2.78 -15.84 9.24
C SER A 467 1.99 -16.43 8.08
N SER A 468 1.77 -17.75 8.13
CA SER A 468 0.98 -18.41 7.11
C SER A 468 -0.49 -17.99 7.10
N ASN A 469 -1.10 -17.67 8.25
CA ASN A 469 -2.46 -17.15 8.32
C ASN A 469 -2.62 -15.84 7.53
N ARG A 470 -1.61 -14.94 7.59
CA ARG A 470 -1.61 -13.70 6.82
C ARG A 470 -1.49 -13.97 5.33
N ALA A 471 -0.62 -14.91 4.93
CA ALA A 471 -0.52 -15.35 3.54
C ALA A 471 -1.83 -15.97 3.03
N VAL A 472 -2.49 -16.83 3.82
CA VAL A 472 -3.80 -17.43 3.47
C VAL A 472 -4.87 -16.35 3.30
N SER A 473 -4.97 -15.40 4.24
CA SER A 473 -5.93 -14.30 4.15
C SER A 473 -5.71 -13.43 2.91
N ALA A 474 -4.44 -13.09 2.60
CA ALA A 474 -4.10 -12.35 1.39
C ALA A 474 -4.44 -13.12 0.11
N LEU A 475 -4.14 -14.42 0.06
CA LEU A 475 -4.46 -15.27 -1.08
C LEU A 475 -5.98 -15.43 -1.28
N GLU A 476 -6.72 -15.52 -0.18
CA GLU A 476 -8.18 -15.56 -0.21
C GLU A 476 -8.76 -14.28 -0.84
N HIS A 477 -8.25 -13.10 -0.50
CA HIS A 477 -8.67 -11.84 -1.15
C HIS A 477 -8.44 -11.85 -2.66
N LEU A 478 -7.27 -12.33 -3.09
CA LEU A 478 -6.97 -12.52 -4.52
C LEU A 478 -7.96 -13.45 -5.21
N TRP A 479 -8.26 -14.59 -4.58
CA TRP A 479 -9.19 -15.57 -5.11
C TRP A 479 -10.63 -15.03 -5.18
N GLN A 480 -11.11 -14.37 -4.12
CA GLN A 480 -12.45 -13.79 -4.09
C GLN A 480 -12.63 -12.75 -5.20
N HIS A 481 -11.62 -11.90 -5.43
CA HIS A 481 -11.63 -10.94 -6.52
C HIS A 481 -11.59 -11.64 -7.90
N ALA A 482 -10.70 -12.61 -8.10
CA ALA A 482 -10.61 -13.38 -9.36
C ALA A 482 -11.91 -14.11 -9.69
N ARG A 483 -12.52 -14.75 -8.69
CA ARG A 483 -13.82 -15.41 -8.80
C ARG A 483 -14.92 -14.43 -9.16
N TRP A 484 -14.96 -13.27 -8.50
CA TRP A 484 -15.94 -12.23 -8.80
C TRP A 484 -15.80 -11.72 -10.23
N ARG A 485 -14.58 -11.42 -10.70
CA ARG A 485 -14.32 -10.98 -12.08
C ARG A 485 -14.81 -12.00 -13.11
N LYS A 486 -14.52 -13.29 -12.88
CA LYS A 486 -14.99 -14.38 -13.75
C LYS A 486 -16.52 -14.50 -13.79
N GLN A 487 -17.19 -14.35 -12.65
CA GLN A 487 -18.66 -14.38 -12.58
C GLN A 487 -19.32 -13.21 -13.33
N HIS A 488 -18.60 -12.11 -13.54
CA HIS A 488 -19.06 -10.92 -14.25
C HIS A 488 -18.49 -10.79 -15.68
N GLY A 489 -17.78 -11.80 -16.18
CA GLY A 489 -17.25 -11.82 -17.55
C GLY A 489 -16.12 -10.82 -17.80
N LEU A 490 -15.38 -10.43 -16.77
CA LEU A 490 -14.28 -9.45 -16.85
C LEU A 490 -12.90 -10.08 -17.13
N ILE A 491 -12.79 -11.42 -17.00
CA ILE A 491 -11.60 -12.25 -17.32
C ILE A 491 -12.01 -13.63 -17.79
#